data_AF-A0A3M0XHN7-F1
#
_entry.id   AF-A0A3M0XHN7-F1
#
_cell.length_a   1.000
_cell.length_b   1.000
_cell.length_c   1.000
_cell.angle_alpha   90.00
_cell.angle_beta   90.00
_cell.angle_gamma   90.00
#
_symmetry.space_group_name_H-M   'P 1'
#
loop_
_entity.id
_entity.type
_entity.pdbx_description
1 polymer ?
#
loop_
_entity_poly.entity_id
_entity_poly.type
_entity_poly.pdbx_seq_one_letter_code
_entity_poly.pdbx_strand_id
1 'polypeptide(L)'
;MFMNKKRQFLVICLLVILLVILLSIIIYYQQQIQPPQANAPILPTASSSAELIASTSLPQKIETEAKDLNCNEIADPSQQNQCWRQQLTKIVQSAEVGRCQQLPDSLVSFCQRQMVTRSAIKKQNPEICFQQLSDDQSADICKTQALLSIALITRDIKFCQQITNRYDQEFCREEIQDISSHSIATSTIPQIDCSNKSCYWRVSQWSECPVCCGGGIKTREVWCEKDGKKIPEFFCDPDMRPLAQTACNSQSCYPLKVFVTSRAYSGDFGGLEEADKICTQLANRAGLCGQYRAWLSTYQESARDRLFHSLRPFARIDGQIIADNWTELTSGKLKNPINVDENGRTVERAKVWTGTNAAGYNHNRPTPATRKSLENCQNWTTQDAKGVVGSTFYTKEWWTDLTQANFGAMSCSAKNRLYCIQDINNIKPDFRER
;
A
#
# COMPACT_ATOMS: atom_id res chain seq x y z
N MET A 1 -43.25 3.36 -51.71
CA MET A 1 -43.39 2.06 -51.01
C MET A 1 -44.27 2.26 -49.78
N PHE A 2 -45.53 1.84 -49.84
CA PHE A 2 -46.50 1.95 -48.75
C PHE A 2 -46.04 1.11 -47.55
N MET A 3 -45.50 1.75 -46.52
CA MET A 3 -45.27 1.07 -45.25
C MET A 3 -46.63 0.79 -44.59
N ASN A 4 -46.88 -0.49 -44.33
CA ASN A 4 -48.09 -1.00 -43.69
C ASN A 4 -48.36 -0.23 -42.37
N LYS A 5 -49.60 0.20 -42.10
CA LYS A 5 -49.98 1.01 -40.92
C LYS A 5 -49.48 0.40 -39.59
N LYS A 6 -49.36 -0.93 -39.50
CA LYS A 6 -48.77 -1.63 -38.34
C LYS A 6 -47.28 -1.32 -38.13
N ARG A 7 -46.48 -1.18 -39.18
CA ARG A 7 -45.06 -0.82 -39.09
C ARG A 7 -44.87 0.65 -38.71
N GLN A 8 -45.72 1.55 -39.19
CA GLN A 8 -45.69 2.95 -38.74
C GLN A 8 -45.98 3.07 -37.24
N PHE A 9 -46.95 2.32 -36.73
CA PHE A 9 -47.26 2.33 -35.30
C PHE A 9 -46.09 1.79 -34.45
N LEU A 10 -45.44 0.72 -34.91
CA LEU A 10 -44.27 0.14 -34.22
C LEU A 10 -43.08 1.12 -34.18
N VAL A 11 -42.82 1.82 -35.28
CA VAL A 11 -41.74 2.82 -35.36
C VAL A 11 -42.05 4.01 -34.45
N ILE A 12 -43.30 4.47 -34.38
CA ILE A 12 -43.70 5.55 -33.47
C ILE A 12 -43.54 5.10 -32.01
N CYS A 13 -43.97 3.88 -31.65
CA CYS A 13 -43.75 3.34 -30.30
C CYS A 13 -42.25 3.26 -29.93
N LEU A 14 -41.40 2.78 -30.85
CA LEU A 14 -39.95 2.69 -30.60
C LEU A 14 -39.31 4.07 -30.43
N LEU A 15 -39.74 5.07 -31.22
CA LEU A 15 -39.25 6.44 -31.08
C LEU A 15 -39.69 7.08 -29.76
N VAL A 16 -40.92 6.81 -29.29
CA VAL A 16 -41.40 7.29 -27.99
C VAL A 16 -40.61 6.64 -26.84
N ILE A 17 -40.34 5.34 -26.92
CA ILE A 17 -39.53 4.63 -25.91
C ILE A 17 -38.10 5.18 -25.87
N LEU A 18 -37.47 5.40 -27.04
CA LEU A 18 -36.14 6.01 -27.14
C LEU A 18 -36.12 7.42 -26.54
N LEU A 19 -37.16 8.21 -26.77
CA LEU A 19 -37.27 9.57 -26.23
C LEU A 19 -37.44 9.58 -24.70
N VAL A 20 -38.20 8.64 -24.14
CA VAL A 20 -38.34 8.45 -22.68
C VAL A 20 -37.02 8.00 -22.04
N ILE A 21 -36.27 7.11 -22.70
CA ILE A 21 -34.94 6.67 -22.22
C ILE A 21 -33.96 7.85 -22.26
N LEU A 22 -33.93 8.63 -23.33
CA LEU A 22 -33.08 9.81 -23.44
C LEU A 22 -33.41 10.88 -22.38
N LEU A 23 -34.70 11.14 -22.12
CA LEU A 23 -35.11 12.07 -21.06
C LEU A 23 -34.72 11.57 -19.67
N SER A 24 -34.85 10.27 -19.41
CA SER A 24 -34.40 9.65 -18.15
C SER A 24 -32.88 9.80 -17.94
N ILE A 25 -32.09 9.63 -19.01
CA ILE A 25 -30.63 9.82 -18.98
C ILE A 25 -30.28 11.30 -18.75
N ILE A 26 -30.99 12.24 -19.38
CA ILE A 26 -30.77 13.68 -19.17
C ILE A 26 -31.08 14.08 -17.72
N ILE A 27 -32.16 13.57 -17.13
CA ILE A 27 -32.51 13.81 -15.72
C ILE A 27 -31.43 13.24 -14.79
N TYR A 28 -30.92 12.04 -15.08
CA TYR A 28 -29.83 11.43 -14.32
C TYR A 28 -28.55 12.27 -14.35
N TYR A 29 -28.17 12.83 -15.52
CA TYR A 29 -27.01 13.71 -15.63
C TYR A 29 -27.23 15.08 -14.98
N GLN A 30 -28.45 15.63 -15.00
CA GLN A 30 -28.76 16.89 -14.31
C GLN A 30 -28.62 16.78 -12.77
N GLN A 31 -28.86 15.60 -12.18
CA GLN A 31 -28.67 15.38 -10.74
C GLN A 31 -27.20 15.33 -10.30
N GLN A 32 -26.24 15.13 -11.22
CA GLN A 32 -24.81 15.10 -10.89
C GLN A 32 -24.10 16.46 -11.01
N ILE A 33 -24.79 17.52 -11.45
CA ILE A 33 -24.24 18.87 -11.59
C ILE A 33 -24.83 19.79 -10.51
N GLN A 34 -24.49 19.52 -9.25
CA GLN A 34 -24.59 20.50 -8.17
C GLN A 34 -23.21 20.58 -7.50
N PRO A 35 -22.52 21.74 -7.54
CA PRO A 35 -21.31 21.91 -6.73
C PRO A 35 -21.69 21.94 -5.24
N PRO A 36 -20.84 21.42 -4.35
CA PRO A 36 -21.10 21.48 -2.92
C PRO A 36 -21.16 22.95 -2.49
N GLN A 37 -22.31 23.36 -1.94
CA GLN A 37 -22.45 24.68 -1.34
C GLN A 37 -21.56 24.76 -0.10
N ALA A 38 -20.58 25.66 -0.17
CA ALA A 38 -19.80 26.10 0.98
C ALA A 38 -20.71 26.93 1.89
N ASN A 39 -21.24 26.30 2.93
CA ASN A 39 -21.83 27.04 4.06
C ASN A 39 -20.69 27.54 4.95
N ALA A 40 -20.34 28.81 4.79
CA ALA A 40 -19.55 29.56 5.76
C ALA A 40 -20.39 29.75 7.05
N PRO A 41 -19.83 29.52 8.25
CA PRO A 41 -20.53 29.90 9.48
C PRO A 41 -20.48 31.42 9.65
N ILE A 42 -21.67 32.02 9.73
CA ILE A 42 -21.88 33.38 10.19
C ILE A 42 -21.67 33.40 11.70
N LEU A 43 -20.79 34.29 12.17
CA LEU A 43 -20.65 34.67 13.59
C LEU A 43 -21.99 35.27 14.09
N PRO A 44 -22.50 34.85 15.26
CA PRO A 44 -23.29 35.72 16.11
C PRO A 44 -22.43 36.23 17.27
N THR A 45 -22.57 37.53 17.45
CA THR A 45 -22.11 38.38 18.53
C THR A 45 -22.39 37.83 19.92
N ALA A 46 -21.46 38.11 20.84
CA ALA A 46 -21.61 37.87 22.27
C ALA A 46 -22.82 38.63 22.86
N SER A 47 -23.62 37.94 23.66
CA SER A 47 -24.32 38.53 24.80
C SER A 47 -24.45 37.50 25.93
N SER A 48 -24.18 37.98 27.13
CA SER A 48 -24.11 37.32 28.43
C SER A 48 -25.27 36.39 28.81
N SER A 49 -24.93 35.23 29.38
CA SER A 49 -25.43 34.76 30.69
C SER A 49 -24.74 33.44 31.03
N ALA A 50 -24.13 33.38 32.21
CA ALA A 50 -23.41 32.24 32.73
C ALA A 50 -24.38 31.11 33.13
N GLU A 51 -24.18 29.91 32.57
CA GLU A 51 -24.62 28.65 33.18
C GLU A 51 -23.44 27.67 33.19
N LEU A 52 -23.15 27.21 34.41
CA LEU A 52 -22.01 26.40 34.79
C LEU A 52 -22.27 24.93 34.40
N ILE A 53 -21.86 24.50 33.21
CA ILE A 53 -21.88 23.08 32.84
C ILE A 53 -20.52 22.46 33.22
N ALA A 54 -20.56 21.56 34.20
CA ALA A 54 -19.41 20.80 34.68
C ALA A 54 -18.72 20.04 33.54
N SER A 55 -17.42 20.26 33.37
CA SER A 55 -16.56 19.52 32.45
C SER A 55 -16.28 18.11 32.98
N THR A 56 -17.10 17.13 32.60
CA THR A 56 -16.73 15.72 32.77
C THR A 56 -15.78 15.30 31.65
N SER A 57 -14.67 14.67 32.03
CA SER A 57 -13.64 14.22 31.08
C SER A 57 -14.18 13.13 30.15
N LEU A 58 -13.72 13.06 28.89
CA LEU A 58 -14.11 12.01 27.92
C LEU A 58 -13.99 10.57 28.47
N PRO A 59 -12.99 10.21 29.30
CA PRO A 59 -12.96 8.92 30.01
C PRO A 59 -14.15 8.72 30.95
N GLN A 60 -14.54 9.73 31.71
CA GLN A 60 -15.72 9.64 32.59
C GLN A 60 -17.01 9.49 31.78
N LYS A 61 -17.10 10.10 30.59
CA LYS A 61 -18.27 9.93 29.71
C LYS A 61 -18.38 8.49 29.20
N ILE A 62 -17.27 7.92 28.72
CA ILE A 62 -17.20 6.52 28.27
C ILE A 62 -17.45 5.56 29.44
N GLU A 63 -16.92 5.85 30.63
CA GLU A 63 -17.11 5.03 31.83
C GLU A 63 -18.55 5.12 32.37
N THR A 64 -19.22 6.27 32.24
CA THR A 64 -20.63 6.43 32.59
C THR A 64 -21.53 5.69 31.60
N GLU A 65 -21.29 5.85 30.29
CA GLU A 65 -21.99 5.11 29.24
C GLU A 65 -21.78 3.59 29.33
N ALA A 66 -20.63 3.15 29.86
CA ALA A 66 -20.35 1.74 30.12
C ALA A 66 -20.92 1.22 31.46
N LYS A 67 -21.15 2.06 32.47
CA LYS A 67 -21.76 1.60 33.73
C LYS A 67 -23.26 1.28 33.61
N ASP A 68 -23.94 1.86 32.61
CA ASP A 68 -25.35 1.60 32.31
C ASP A 68 -25.59 0.31 31.49
N LEU A 69 -24.58 -0.55 31.35
CA LEU A 69 -24.61 -1.77 30.53
C LEU A 69 -25.35 -2.93 31.21
N ASN A 70 -26.67 -3.01 30.99
CA ASN A 70 -27.46 -4.16 31.44
C ASN A 70 -28.33 -4.79 30.33
N CYS A 71 -27.71 -5.15 29.19
CA CYS A 71 -28.40 -5.90 28.13
C CYS A 71 -28.77 -7.34 28.54
N ASN A 72 -28.24 -7.85 29.66
CA ASN A 72 -28.46 -9.22 30.13
C ASN A 72 -29.87 -9.46 30.71
N GLU A 73 -30.61 -8.40 31.05
CA GLU A 73 -31.99 -8.51 31.57
C GLU A 73 -33.04 -8.71 30.47
N ILE A 74 -32.63 -8.66 29.20
CA ILE A 74 -33.53 -8.86 28.06
C ILE A 74 -33.72 -10.37 27.84
N ALA A 75 -34.95 -10.85 28.03
CA ALA A 75 -35.30 -12.27 27.91
C ALA A 75 -35.33 -12.77 26.44
N ASP A 76 -35.59 -11.89 25.48
CA ASP A 76 -35.61 -12.23 24.06
C ASP A 76 -34.18 -12.18 23.46
N PRO A 77 -33.64 -13.29 22.93
CA PRO A 77 -32.27 -13.35 22.42
C PRO A 77 -32.00 -12.39 21.25
N SER A 78 -33.00 -12.14 20.40
CA SER A 78 -32.87 -11.24 19.25
C SER A 78 -32.75 -9.79 19.71
N GLN A 79 -33.59 -9.36 20.65
CA GLN A 79 -33.53 -8.04 21.28
C GLN A 79 -32.28 -7.87 22.13
N GLN A 80 -31.83 -8.91 22.84
CA GLN A 80 -30.58 -8.90 23.59
C GLN A 80 -29.38 -8.68 22.66
N ASN A 81 -29.35 -9.39 21.52
CA ASN A 81 -28.32 -9.21 20.50
C ASN A 81 -28.38 -7.82 19.85
N GLN A 82 -29.57 -7.27 19.62
CA GLN A 82 -29.74 -5.90 19.12
C GLN A 82 -29.28 -4.85 20.14
N CYS A 83 -29.51 -5.07 21.43
CA CYS A 83 -28.98 -4.23 22.51
C CYS A 83 -27.44 -4.21 22.46
N TRP A 84 -26.81 -5.38 22.45
CA TRP A 84 -25.35 -5.48 22.37
C TRP A 84 -24.77 -4.82 21.10
N ARG A 85 -25.45 -4.96 19.94
CA ARG A 85 -25.08 -4.27 18.69
C ARG A 85 -25.08 -2.75 18.84
N GLN A 86 -26.19 -2.18 19.31
CA GLN A 86 -26.32 -0.72 19.44
C GLN A 86 -25.30 -0.13 20.42
N GLN A 87 -24.98 -0.85 21.50
CA GLN A 87 -24.02 -0.38 22.50
C GLN A 87 -22.57 -0.47 22.00
N LEU A 88 -22.20 -1.54 21.29
CA LEU A 88 -20.88 -1.64 20.65
C LEU A 88 -20.68 -0.52 19.62
N THR A 89 -21.69 -0.24 18.80
CA THR A 89 -21.64 0.88 17.85
C THR A 89 -21.44 2.21 18.57
N LYS A 90 -22.10 2.45 19.72
CA LYS A 90 -21.88 3.67 20.53
C LYS A 90 -20.47 3.76 21.11
N ILE A 91 -19.93 2.67 21.67
CA ILE A 91 -18.56 2.60 22.21
C ILE A 91 -17.53 2.84 21.10
N VAL A 92 -17.76 2.29 19.91
CA VAL A 92 -16.87 2.46 18.74
C VAL A 92 -16.99 3.87 18.14
N GLN A 93 -18.20 4.44 18.09
CA GLN A 93 -18.46 5.80 17.61
C GLN A 93 -17.91 6.87 18.57
N SER A 94 -18.01 6.66 19.88
CA SER A 94 -17.37 7.54 20.88
C SER A 94 -15.84 7.43 20.86
N ALA A 95 -15.31 6.34 20.30
CA ALA A 95 -13.88 6.12 20.07
C ALA A 95 -13.35 6.64 18.72
N GLU A 96 -14.11 7.41 17.93
CA GLU A 96 -13.64 7.90 16.62
C GLU A 96 -12.48 8.92 16.71
N VAL A 97 -11.28 8.39 16.41
CA VAL A 97 -10.14 8.86 15.57
C VAL A 97 -9.58 10.29 15.73
N GLY A 98 -10.34 11.29 16.18
CA GLY A 98 -9.89 12.68 16.23
C GLY A 98 -9.48 13.22 17.61
N ARG A 99 -9.69 12.48 18.71
CA ARG A 99 -9.61 13.06 20.07
C ARG A 99 -8.79 12.32 21.13
N CYS A 100 -8.20 11.15 20.86
CA CYS A 100 -7.21 10.58 21.81
C CYS A 100 -5.98 11.51 21.95
N GLN A 101 -5.73 12.43 20.99
CA GLN A 101 -4.68 13.45 21.07
C GLN A 101 -5.04 14.64 21.98
N GLN A 102 -6.28 14.72 22.48
CA GLN A 102 -6.76 15.81 23.34
C GLN A 102 -6.92 15.36 24.81
N LEU A 103 -6.38 14.20 25.17
CA LEU A 103 -6.44 13.63 26.52
C LEU A 103 -5.09 13.82 27.24
N PRO A 104 -5.07 13.90 28.59
CA PRO A 104 -3.83 13.85 29.38
C PRO A 104 -3.09 12.50 29.22
N ASP A 105 -1.76 12.51 29.25
CA ASP A 105 -0.89 11.39 28.85
C ASP A 105 -1.09 10.05 29.56
N SER A 106 -1.53 10.09 30.82
CA SER A 106 -1.86 8.88 31.58
C SER A 106 -2.98 8.06 30.92
N LEU A 107 -3.84 8.72 30.15
CA LEU A 107 -4.99 8.15 29.47
C LEU A 107 -4.76 7.96 27.97
N VAL A 108 -3.82 8.69 27.36
CA VAL A 108 -3.46 8.53 25.93
C VAL A 108 -2.82 7.17 25.68
N SER A 109 -1.89 6.76 26.54
CA SER A 109 -1.24 5.43 26.46
C SER A 109 -2.22 4.28 26.74
N PHE A 110 -3.31 4.55 27.45
CA PHE A 110 -4.43 3.63 27.66
C PHE A 110 -5.36 3.60 26.44
N CYS A 111 -5.77 4.76 25.90
CA CYS A 111 -6.52 4.93 24.64
C CYS A 111 -5.80 4.23 23.46
N GLN A 112 -4.48 4.35 23.38
CA GLN A 112 -3.64 3.75 22.34
C GLN A 112 -3.43 2.24 22.51
N ARG A 113 -3.32 1.73 23.75
CA ARG A 113 -3.33 0.28 24.01
C ARG A 113 -4.68 -0.36 23.65
N GLN A 114 -5.78 0.34 23.89
CA GLN A 114 -7.12 -0.05 23.42
C GLN A 114 -7.24 -0.01 21.87
N MET A 115 -6.40 0.78 21.17
CA MET A 115 -6.29 0.73 19.70
C MET A 115 -5.43 -0.43 19.17
N VAL A 116 -4.63 -1.12 19.99
CA VAL A 116 -3.96 -2.37 19.57
C VAL A 116 -5.00 -3.46 19.31
N THR A 117 -6.12 -3.41 20.03
CA THR A 117 -7.34 -4.18 19.74
C THR A 117 -7.92 -3.83 18.37
N ARG A 118 -7.64 -2.64 17.81
CA ARG A 118 -8.00 -2.26 16.43
C ARG A 118 -7.25 -3.05 15.35
N SER A 119 -6.08 -3.63 15.66
CA SER A 119 -5.37 -4.56 14.77
C SER A 119 -6.05 -5.94 14.73
N ALA A 120 -6.53 -6.41 15.89
CA ALA A 120 -7.38 -7.60 15.97
C ALA A 120 -8.74 -7.38 15.27
N ILE A 121 -9.34 -6.21 15.48
CA ILE A 121 -10.59 -5.77 14.85
C ILE A 121 -10.43 -5.42 13.35
N LYS A 122 -9.24 -5.03 12.87
CA LYS A 122 -8.97 -4.89 11.42
C LYS A 122 -8.89 -6.23 10.72
N LYS A 123 -8.51 -7.31 11.41
CA LYS A 123 -8.59 -8.68 10.89
C LYS A 123 -10.01 -9.24 10.94
N GLN A 124 -10.83 -8.80 11.90
CA GLN A 124 -12.25 -9.17 12.03
C GLN A 124 -13.10 -7.92 12.24
N ASN A 125 -13.50 -7.34 11.12
CA ASN A 125 -14.31 -6.12 11.04
C ASN A 125 -15.58 -6.25 11.92
N PRO A 126 -15.83 -5.39 12.91
CA PRO A 126 -16.89 -5.58 13.92
C PRO A 126 -18.29 -5.29 13.34
N GLU A 127 -18.35 -4.45 12.29
CA GLU A 127 -19.53 -4.30 11.43
C GLU A 127 -19.83 -5.61 10.66
N ILE A 128 -18.80 -6.34 10.20
CA ILE A 128 -18.95 -7.64 9.53
C ILE A 128 -19.29 -8.75 10.53
N CYS A 129 -18.79 -8.70 11.78
CA CYS A 129 -19.13 -9.63 12.87
C CYS A 129 -20.65 -9.74 13.01
N PHE A 130 -21.41 -8.67 12.76
CA PHE A 130 -22.86 -8.65 12.90
C PHE A 130 -23.65 -8.70 11.59
N GLN A 131 -23.04 -8.35 10.45
CA GLN A 131 -23.70 -8.38 9.12
C GLN A 131 -23.81 -9.78 8.50
N GLN A 132 -23.05 -10.79 8.98
CA GLN A 132 -23.06 -12.15 8.43
C GLN A 132 -23.74 -13.22 9.31
N LEU A 133 -24.38 -12.85 10.43
CA LEU A 133 -24.83 -13.84 11.41
C LEU A 133 -26.31 -14.14 11.32
N SER A 134 -26.63 -15.29 10.75
CA SER A 134 -27.94 -15.92 10.85
C SER A 134 -27.96 -17.10 11.84
N ASP A 135 -26.90 -17.35 12.62
CA ASP A 135 -26.82 -18.49 13.56
C ASP A 135 -26.26 -18.12 14.95
N ASP A 136 -26.83 -18.76 15.98
CA ASP A 136 -26.63 -18.50 17.41
C ASP A 136 -25.16 -18.56 17.89
N GLN A 137 -24.30 -19.38 17.27
CA GLN A 137 -22.90 -19.54 17.71
C GLN A 137 -22.03 -18.29 17.53
N SER A 138 -22.44 -17.37 16.65
CA SER A 138 -21.65 -16.18 16.36
C SER A 138 -21.98 -15.01 17.30
N ALA A 139 -23.11 -15.08 18.02
CA ALA A 139 -23.50 -14.10 19.02
C ALA A 139 -22.60 -14.16 20.27
N ASP A 140 -22.21 -15.36 20.70
CA ASP A 140 -21.36 -15.56 21.88
C ASP A 140 -19.93 -15.02 21.71
N ILE A 141 -19.39 -15.12 20.49
CA ILE A 141 -18.05 -14.59 20.18
C ILE A 141 -18.08 -13.06 20.20
N CYS A 142 -19.04 -12.42 19.51
CA CYS A 142 -19.12 -10.96 19.51
C CYS A 142 -19.51 -10.44 20.93
N LYS A 143 -20.31 -11.18 21.72
CA LYS A 143 -20.64 -10.87 23.13
C LYS A 143 -19.41 -10.93 24.05
N THR A 144 -18.60 -11.98 23.92
CA THR A 144 -17.34 -12.13 24.67
C THR A 144 -16.38 -10.98 24.37
N GLN A 145 -16.24 -10.61 23.10
CA GLN A 145 -15.40 -9.49 22.68
C GLN A 145 -15.88 -8.14 23.22
N ALA A 146 -17.20 -7.94 23.31
CA ALA A 146 -17.79 -6.74 23.91
C ALA A 146 -17.47 -6.64 25.40
N LEU A 147 -17.75 -7.71 26.14
CA LEU A 147 -17.53 -7.78 27.59
C LEU A 147 -16.05 -7.57 27.93
N LEU A 148 -15.12 -8.13 27.15
CA LEU A 148 -13.69 -7.91 27.32
C LEU A 148 -13.32 -6.44 27.14
N SER A 149 -13.83 -5.80 26.08
CA SER A 149 -13.57 -4.37 25.80
C SER A 149 -14.09 -3.47 26.93
N ILE A 150 -15.31 -3.75 27.42
CA ILE A 150 -15.94 -3.00 28.50
C ILE A 150 -15.19 -3.19 29.82
N ALA A 151 -14.82 -4.43 30.15
CA ALA A 151 -14.10 -4.77 31.38
C ALA A 151 -12.74 -4.03 31.45
N LEU A 152 -12.03 -3.98 30.33
CA LEU A 152 -10.74 -3.29 30.25
C LEU A 152 -10.88 -1.77 30.32
N ILE A 153 -11.89 -1.18 29.66
CA ILE A 153 -12.15 0.27 29.66
C ILE A 153 -12.56 0.75 31.07
N THR A 154 -13.51 0.06 31.70
CA THR A 154 -14.06 0.43 33.01
C THR A 154 -13.19 -0.02 34.17
N ARG A 155 -12.24 -0.93 33.92
CA ARG A 155 -11.47 -1.66 34.94
C ARG A 155 -12.35 -2.37 35.97
N ASP A 156 -13.60 -2.67 35.63
CA ASP A 156 -14.53 -3.37 36.50
C ASP A 156 -14.51 -4.87 36.17
N ILE A 157 -13.93 -5.64 37.09
CA ILE A 157 -13.79 -7.10 36.97
C ILE A 157 -15.14 -7.83 36.90
N LYS A 158 -16.26 -7.18 37.25
CA LYS A 158 -17.61 -7.73 37.12
C LYS A 158 -18.00 -8.00 35.67
N PHE A 159 -17.42 -7.31 34.70
CA PHE A 159 -17.67 -7.61 33.28
C PHE A 159 -16.93 -8.87 32.81
N CYS A 160 -15.74 -9.16 33.36
CA CYS A 160 -15.06 -10.44 33.10
C CYS A 160 -15.87 -11.65 33.64
N GLN A 161 -16.65 -11.45 34.72
CA GLN A 161 -17.52 -12.50 35.27
C GLN A 161 -18.65 -12.92 34.32
N GLN A 162 -18.98 -12.08 33.34
CA GLN A 162 -20.07 -12.33 32.39
C GLN A 162 -19.61 -13.08 31.13
N ILE A 163 -18.30 -13.26 30.95
CA ILE A 163 -17.73 -14.04 29.85
C ILE A 163 -17.95 -15.53 30.14
N THR A 164 -18.63 -16.23 29.22
CA THR A 164 -18.99 -17.65 29.35
C THR A 164 -17.81 -18.59 29.11
N ASN A 165 -16.87 -18.21 28.24
CA ASN A 165 -15.64 -18.99 28.02
C ASN A 165 -14.65 -18.79 29.17
N ARG A 166 -14.29 -19.88 29.87
CA ARG A 166 -13.37 -19.84 31.02
C ARG A 166 -11.99 -19.27 30.66
N TYR A 167 -11.47 -19.58 29.47
CA TYR A 167 -10.15 -19.12 29.03
C TYR A 167 -10.14 -17.59 28.84
N ASP A 168 -11.15 -17.06 28.13
CA ASP A 168 -11.27 -15.62 27.89
C ASP A 168 -11.59 -14.84 29.18
N GLN A 169 -12.33 -15.47 30.10
CA GLN A 169 -12.60 -14.94 31.44
C GLN A 169 -11.34 -14.86 32.31
N GLU A 170 -10.48 -15.89 32.30
CA GLU A 170 -9.20 -15.88 33.02
C GLU A 170 -8.25 -14.83 32.44
N PHE A 171 -8.14 -14.78 31.11
CA PHE A 171 -7.37 -13.76 30.40
C PHE A 171 -7.82 -12.33 30.75
N CYS A 172 -9.14 -12.08 30.76
CA CYS A 172 -9.73 -10.80 31.16
C CYS A 172 -9.37 -10.41 32.59
N ARG A 173 -9.38 -11.39 33.52
CA ARG A 173 -9.04 -11.16 34.93
C ARG A 173 -7.56 -10.86 35.12
N GLU A 174 -6.67 -11.60 34.44
CA GLU A 174 -5.23 -11.38 34.52
C GLU A 174 -4.86 -9.99 34.02
N GLU A 175 -5.39 -9.56 32.87
CA GLU A 175 -5.18 -8.21 32.34
C GLU A 175 -5.65 -7.11 33.31
N ILE A 176 -6.84 -7.24 33.92
CA ILE A 176 -7.32 -6.26 34.90
C ILE A 176 -6.50 -6.31 36.21
N GLN A 177 -6.07 -7.49 36.64
CA GLN A 177 -5.19 -7.65 37.79
C GLN A 177 -3.81 -7.03 37.54
N ASP A 178 -3.28 -7.11 36.32
CA ASP A 178 -2.01 -6.48 35.96
C ASP A 178 -2.13 -4.94 35.83
N ILE A 179 -3.31 -4.45 35.47
CA ILE A 179 -3.65 -3.02 35.50
C ILE A 179 -3.80 -2.50 36.93
N SER A 180 -4.22 -3.35 37.89
CA SER A 180 -4.35 -3.00 39.31
C SER A 180 -3.09 -3.28 40.14
N SER A 181 -2.18 -4.14 39.68
CA SER A 181 -0.84 -4.34 40.25
C SER A 181 0.10 -3.18 39.95
N HIS A 182 -0.24 -2.34 38.95
CA HIS A 182 0.28 -0.99 38.78
C HIS A 182 -0.29 0.01 39.81
N SER A 183 -0.96 -0.44 40.88
CA SER A 183 -1.01 0.33 42.12
C SER A 183 0.43 0.67 42.49
N ILE A 184 0.67 1.95 42.73
CA ILE A 184 1.95 2.53 43.09
C ILE A 184 2.59 1.70 44.21
N ALA A 185 3.47 0.77 43.84
CA ALA A 185 4.54 0.40 44.74
C ALA A 185 5.38 1.67 44.88
N THR A 186 5.37 2.26 46.06
CA THR A 186 6.31 3.28 46.53
C THR A 186 7.74 2.72 46.57
N SER A 187 8.21 2.20 45.45
CA SER A 187 9.63 2.15 45.15
C SER A 187 9.95 3.51 44.58
N THR A 188 10.74 4.28 45.32
CA THR A 188 11.21 5.63 44.96
C THR A 188 11.61 5.70 43.49
N ILE A 189 10.68 6.14 42.64
CA ILE A 189 11.00 6.79 41.37
C ILE A 189 11.87 7.96 41.80
N PRO A 190 13.10 8.12 41.28
CA PRO A 190 13.86 9.33 41.51
C PRO A 190 12.92 10.49 41.17
N GLN A 191 12.69 11.42 42.09
CA GLN A 191 11.88 12.61 41.86
C GLN A 191 12.55 13.41 40.73
N ILE A 192 12.21 13.08 39.48
CA ILE A 192 12.68 13.80 38.30
C ILE A 192 11.80 15.05 38.25
N ASP A 193 12.24 16.07 38.98
CA ASP A 193 11.60 17.38 39.01
C ASP A 193 11.93 18.14 37.71
N CYS A 194 10.97 18.19 36.78
CA CYS A 194 11.08 18.97 35.53
C CYS A 194 10.67 20.44 35.72
N SER A 195 10.27 20.87 36.92
CA SER A 195 9.74 22.21 37.19
C SER A 195 10.79 23.32 37.14
N ASN A 196 12.09 22.99 37.22
CA ASN A 196 13.18 23.98 37.20
C ASN A 196 14.34 23.68 36.23
N LYS A 197 14.29 22.56 35.48
CA LYS A 197 15.19 22.25 34.35
C LYS A 197 14.43 21.45 33.31
N SER A 198 14.25 22.06 32.15
CA SER A 198 13.40 21.62 31.03
C SER A 198 13.70 20.18 30.59
N CYS A 199 12.80 19.26 30.89
CA CYS A 199 12.69 17.99 30.19
C CYS A 199 12.27 18.30 28.74
N TYR A 200 12.99 17.77 27.75
CA TYR A 200 12.75 18.11 26.34
C TYR A 200 12.69 16.86 25.48
N TRP A 201 11.91 16.95 24.40
CA TRP A 201 11.90 15.92 23.38
C TRP A 201 13.21 15.91 22.60
N ARG A 202 13.69 14.70 22.34
CA ARG A 202 14.80 14.41 21.44
C ARG A 202 14.34 13.45 20.37
N VAL A 203 15.07 13.49 19.26
CA VAL A 203 14.75 12.72 18.06
C VAL A 203 16.03 12.14 17.46
N SER A 204 15.91 10.95 16.87
CA SER A 204 16.98 10.41 16.04
C SER A 204 16.95 11.06 14.66
N GLN A 205 17.94 10.72 13.84
CA GLN A 205 17.82 10.90 12.40
C GLN A 205 16.66 10.05 11.86
N TRP A 206 16.07 10.51 10.75
CA TRP A 206 15.09 9.72 10.02
C TRP A 206 15.74 8.47 9.43
N SER A 207 14.99 7.37 9.40
CA SER A 207 15.31 6.20 8.60
C SER A 207 15.34 6.58 7.11
N GLU A 208 15.99 5.75 6.31
CA GLU A 208 15.80 5.79 4.87
C GLU A 208 14.33 5.50 4.52
N CYS A 209 13.88 6.04 3.39
CA CYS A 209 12.54 5.75 2.90
C CYS A 209 12.53 4.33 2.32
N PRO A 210 11.56 3.48 2.70
CA PRO A 210 11.52 2.09 2.24
C PRO A 210 11.19 1.95 0.75
N VAL A 211 10.69 3.01 0.12
CA VAL A 211 10.38 3.10 -1.31
C VAL A 211 11.04 4.34 -1.86
N CYS A 212 11.44 4.31 -3.13
CA CYS A 212 12.07 5.45 -3.77
C CYS A 212 11.10 6.28 -4.65
N CYS A 213 9.84 5.84 -4.78
CA CYS A 213 8.74 6.53 -5.46
C CYS A 213 7.40 5.97 -4.94
N GLY A 214 6.28 6.58 -5.33
CA GLY A 214 4.92 6.13 -4.98
C GLY A 214 4.44 6.56 -3.61
N GLY A 215 5.32 7.07 -2.75
CA GLY A 215 5.02 7.46 -1.39
C GLY A 215 5.31 6.33 -0.39
N GLY A 216 6.10 6.62 0.63
CA GLY A 216 6.38 5.71 1.73
C GLY A 216 6.33 6.43 3.06
N ILE A 217 6.65 5.70 4.12
CA ILE A 217 6.77 6.25 5.47
C ILE A 217 8.19 5.98 5.96
N LYS A 218 8.89 7.05 6.34
CA LYS A 218 10.16 6.96 7.08
C LYS A 218 9.89 7.23 8.56
N THR A 219 10.68 6.61 9.43
CA THR A 219 10.48 6.63 10.87
C THR A 219 11.69 7.22 11.58
N ARG A 220 11.52 7.73 12.80
CA ARG A 220 12.61 8.11 13.70
C ARG A 220 12.24 7.77 15.12
N GLU A 221 13.23 7.54 15.96
CA GLU A 221 13.01 7.43 17.39
C GLU A 221 12.71 8.82 17.96
N VAL A 222 11.75 8.89 18.88
CA VAL A 222 11.38 10.08 19.64
C VAL A 222 11.40 9.69 21.11
N TRP A 223 12.12 10.43 21.95
CA TRP A 223 12.24 10.11 23.37
C TRP A 223 12.26 11.39 24.22
N CYS A 224 11.84 11.26 25.47
CA CYS A 224 12.00 12.32 26.48
C CYS A 224 13.38 12.22 27.12
N GLU A 225 14.07 13.35 27.27
CA GLU A 225 15.42 13.41 27.81
C GLU A 225 15.55 14.49 28.89
N LYS A 226 16.33 14.19 29.92
CA LYS A 226 16.82 15.14 30.91
C LYS A 226 18.29 14.86 31.21
N ASP A 227 19.12 15.90 31.18
CA ASP A 227 20.56 15.82 31.46
C ASP A 227 21.27 14.69 30.68
N GLY A 228 20.88 14.49 29.41
CA GLY A 228 21.45 13.47 28.52
C GLY A 228 20.96 12.03 28.77
N LYS A 229 20.00 11.83 29.67
CA LYS A 229 19.41 10.50 29.96
C LYS A 229 17.99 10.40 29.42
N LYS A 230 17.72 9.30 28.71
CA LYS A 230 16.35 8.92 28.34
C LYS A 230 15.54 8.70 29.61
N ILE A 231 14.41 9.39 29.72
CA ILE A 231 13.47 9.28 30.83
C ILE A 231 12.09 8.89 30.27
N PRO A 232 11.15 8.42 31.11
CA PRO A 232 9.79 8.13 30.67
C PRO A 232 9.12 9.32 29.96
N GLU A 233 8.35 9.04 28.90
CA GLU A 233 7.77 10.06 28.02
C GLU A 233 6.87 11.07 28.76
N PHE A 234 6.16 10.64 29.81
CA PHE A 234 5.24 11.49 30.59
C PHE A 234 5.91 12.66 31.33
N PHE A 235 7.24 12.72 31.36
CA PHE A 235 7.99 13.85 31.91
C PHE A 235 8.16 15.01 30.91
N CYS A 236 7.90 14.79 29.62
CA CYS A 236 7.94 15.82 28.58
C CYS A 236 6.52 16.22 28.17
N ASP A 237 6.32 17.49 27.78
CA ASP A 237 5.02 18.01 27.32
C ASP A 237 4.56 17.27 26.05
N PRO A 238 3.46 16.49 26.09
CA PRO A 238 3.00 15.71 24.95
C PRO A 238 2.55 16.56 23.75
N ASP A 239 2.10 17.79 23.96
CA ASP A 239 1.71 18.69 22.87
C ASP A 239 2.93 19.12 22.03
N MET A 240 4.12 19.04 22.63
CA MET A 240 5.39 19.35 21.99
C MET A 240 6.07 18.12 21.39
N ARG A 241 5.44 16.93 21.44
CA ARG A 241 6.04 15.68 20.96
C ARG A 241 6.23 15.70 19.44
N PRO A 242 7.48 15.57 18.94
CA PRO A 242 7.72 15.53 17.50
C PRO A 242 7.13 14.28 16.84
N LEU A 243 6.78 14.39 15.55
CA LEU A 243 6.33 13.24 14.77
C LEU A 243 7.40 12.15 14.72
N ALA A 244 7.03 10.91 15.03
CA ALA A 244 7.89 9.73 14.89
C ALA A 244 7.90 9.15 13.46
N GLN A 245 6.96 9.59 12.60
CA GLN A 245 6.80 9.11 11.24
C GLN A 245 6.46 10.27 10.29
N THR A 246 6.91 10.20 9.05
CA THR A 246 6.54 11.17 8.01
C THR A 246 6.55 10.53 6.63
N ALA A 247 5.74 11.09 5.72
CA ALA A 247 5.71 10.65 4.33
C ALA A 247 7.04 10.95 3.64
N CYS A 248 7.43 10.10 2.70
CA CYS A 248 8.64 10.27 1.89
C CYS A 248 8.40 9.78 0.47
N ASN A 249 9.18 10.30 -0.49
CA ASN A 249 9.18 9.87 -1.88
C ASN A 249 7.80 9.81 -2.58
N SER A 250 7.02 10.89 -2.46
CA SER A 250 5.68 11.03 -3.04
C SER A 250 5.66 11.25 -4.56
N GLN A 251 6.82 11.32 -5.22
CA GLN A 251 6.92 11.36 -6.68
C GLN A 251 6.34 10.09 -7.31
N SER A 252 5.81 10.24 -8.54
CA SER A 252 5.32 9.10 -9.32
C SER A 252 6.44 8.11 -9.64
N CYS A 253 6.11 6.80 -9.65
CA CYS A 253 6.99 5.76 -10.17
C CYS A 253 7.01 5.69 -11.70
N TYR A 254 6.22 6.52 -12.38
CA TYR A 254 6.07 6.49 -13.83
C TYR A 254 6.64 7.75 -14.49
N PRO A 255 7.13 7.64 -15.74
CA PRO A 255 7.28 6.42 -16.54
C PRO A 255 8.37 5.47 -16.00
N LEU A 256 8.21 4.16 -16.22
CA LEU A 256 9.22 3.17 -15.85
C LEU A 256 10.49 3.38 -16.70
N LYS A 257 11.64 3.36 -16.05
CA LYS A 257 12.92 3.68 -16.69
C LYS A 257 13.52 2.48 -17.40
N VAL A 258 14.06 2.73 -18.59
CA VAL A 258 14.77 1.75 -19.41
C VAL A 258 16.07 2.37 -19.91
N PHE A 259 17.16 1.62 -19.83
CA PHE A 259 18.47 2.06 -20.34
C PHE A 259 19.25 0.89 -20.95
N VAL A 260 20.25 1.22 -21.75
CA VAL A 260 21.28 0.27 -22.19
C VAL A 260 22.53 0.45 -21.35
N THR A 261 23.16 -0.61 -20.85
CA THR A 261 24.31 -0.47 -19.92
C THR A 261 25.46 0.32 -20.54
N SER A 262 26.10 1.21 -19.78
CA SER A 262 27.30 1.96 -20.19
C SER A 262 28.51 1.06 -20.47
N ARG A 263 28.51 -0.15 -19.91
CA ARG A 263 29.55 -1.17 -20.06
C ARG A 263 29.09 -2.33 -20.95
N ALA A 264 30.05 -3.03 -21.53
CA ALA A 264 29.84 -4.23 -22.32
C ALA A 264 30.41 -5.46 -21.62
N TYR A 265 29.76 -6.61 -21.82
CA TYR A 265 29.95 -7.85 -21.10
C TYR A 265 29.96 -9.04 -22.06
N SER A 266 30.68 -10.09 -21.69
CA SER A 266 30.52 -11.40 -22.35
C SER A 266 29.14 -11.95 -22.01
N GLY A 267 28.64 -12.87 -22.83
CA GLY A 267 27.34 -13.53 -22.61
C GLY A 267 27.34 -14.56 -21.47
N ASP A 268 28.40 -14.63 -20.68
CA ASP A 268 28.49 -15.43 -19.47
C ASP A 268 28.30 -14.51 -18.25
N PHE A 269 27.07 -14.42 -17.78
CA PHE A 269 26.70 -13.64 -16.60
C PHE A 269 26.69 -14.51 -15.34
N GLY A 270 26.66 -15.84 -15.47
CA GLY A 270 26.32 -16.76 -14.39
C GLY A 270 24.81 -17.03 -14.26
N GLY A 271 23.99 -16.52 -15.18
CA GLY A 271 22.53 -16.67 -15.17
C GLY A 271 21.76 -15.35 -15.24
N LEU A 272 20.42 -15.43 -15.20
CA LEU A 272 19.54 -14.25 -15.25
C LEU A 272 19.65 -13.37 -14.00
N GLU A 273 19.79 -13.97 -12.82
CA GLU A 273 19.85 -13.23 -11.55
C GLU A 273 21.10 -12.34 -11.48
N GLU A 274 22.24 -12.85 -11.92
CA GLU A 274 23.49 -12.11 -11.99
C GLU A 274 23.42 -10.99 -13.04
N ALA A 275 22.75 -11.22 -14.17
CA ALA A 275 22.48 -10.16 -15.14
C ALA A 275 21.56 -9.06 -14.57
N ASP A 276 20.57 -9.42 -13.74
CA ASP A 276 19.72 -8.46 -13.03
C ASP A 276 20.51 -7.65 -11.99
N LYS A 277 21.43 -8.30 -11.27
CA LYS A 277 22.35 -7.62 -10.34
C LYS A 277 23.20 -6.58 -11.07
N ILE A 278 23.68 -6.87 -12.28
CA ILE A 278 24.40 -5.89 -13.10
C ILE A 278 23.51 -4.65 -13.37
N CYS A 279 22.28 -4.86 -13.82
CA CYS A 279 21.34 -3.78 -14.09
C CYS A 279 21.05 -2.93 -12.85
N THR A 280 20.73 -3.59 -11.73
CA THR A 280 20.43 -2.91 -10.46
C THR A 280 21.64 -2.17 -9.91
N GLN A 281 22.85 -2.74 -9.98
CA GLN A 281 24.07 -2.06 -9.53
C GLN A 281 24.43 -0.81 -10.35
N LEU A 282 24.26 -0.87 -11.67
CA LEU A 282 24.49 0.29 -12.53
C LEU A 282 23.47 1.39 -12.26
N ALA A 283 22.19 1.03 -12.14
CA ALA A 283 21.14 1.96 -11.78
C ALA A 283 21.41 2.64 -10.42
N ASN A 284 21.75 1.87 -9.39
CA ASN A 284 22.06 2.41 -8.06
C ASN A 284 23.25 3.37 -8.08
N ARG A 285 24.32 3.05 -8.82
CA ARG A 285 25.49 3.93 -8.96
C ARG A 285 25.18 5.22 -9.72
N ALA A 286 24.23 5.16 -10.65
CA ALA A 286 23.73 6.34 -11.37
C ALA A 286 22.67 7.13 -10.58
N GLY A 287 22.34 6.71 -9.35
CA GLY A 287 21.31 7.35 -8.54
C GLY A 287 19.88 7.13 -9.06
N LEU A 288 19.67 6.11 -9.90
CA LEU A 288 18.35 5.76 -10.40
C LEU A 288 17.57 4.98 -9.34
N CYS A 289 16.34 5.41 -9.12
CA CYS A 289 15.41 4.74 -8.21
C CYS A 289 14.86 3.45 -8.84
N GLY A 290 14.67 2.43 -8.01
CA GLY A 290 13.95 1.20 -8.32
C GLY A 290 14.85 -0.01 -8.46
N GLN A 291 14.23 -1.17 -8.68
CA GLN A 291 14.95 -2.38 -9.07
C GLN A 291 14.98 -2.47 -10.59
N TYR A 292 16.04 -3.04 -11.14
CA TYR A 292 16.18 -3.17 -12.59
C TYR A 292 16.54 -4.60 -12.94
N ARG A 293 15.84 -5.13 -13.96
CA ARG A 293 16.08 -6.46 -14.50
C ARG A 293 16.53 -6.36 -15.96
N ALA A 294 17.37 -7.28 -16.37
CA ALA A 294 17.87 -7.37 -17.73
C ALA A 294 16.76 -7.88 -18.67
N TRP A 295 16.61 -7.27 -19.84
CA TRP A 295 15.80 -7.85 -20.93
C TRP A 295 16.55 -9.04 -21.54
N LEU A 296 16.45 -10.17 -20.87
CA LEU A 296 17.08 -11.43 -21.23
C LEU A 296 16.10 -12.58 -21.08
N SER A 297 16.19 -13.55 -21.98
CA SER A 297 15.49 -14.81 -21.89
C SER A 297 16.45 -15.99 -21.81
N THR A 298 16.02 -17.05 -21.14
CA THR A 298 16.65 -18.38 -21.16
C THR A 298 15.78 -19.33 -21.99
N TYR A 299 16.07 -20.63 -21.95
CA TYR A 299 15.18 -21.63 -22.55
C TYR A 299 13.88 -21.87 -21.80
N GLN A 300 13.87 -21.64 -20.49
CA GLN A 300 12.73 -21.92 -19.61
C GLN A 300 11.96 -20.68 -19.21
N GLU A 301 12.60 -19.50 -19.29
CA GLU A 301 12.04 -18.26 -18.78
C GLU A 301 12.24 -17.14 -19.81
N SER A 302 11.14 -16.58 -20.30
CA SER A 302 11.18 -15.46 -21.22
C SER A 302 11.33 -14.14 -20.47
N ALA A 303 11.94 -13.13 -21.10
CA ALA A 303 11.91 -11.75 -20.61
C ALA A 303 10.47 -11.29 -20.38
N ARG A 304 9.54 -11.74 -21.23
CA ARG A 304 8.11 -11.48 -21.06
C ARG A 304 7.53 -12.02 -19.76
N ASP A 305 7.93 -13.20 -19.32
CA ASP A 305 7.29 -13.85 -18.17
C ASP A 305 7.84 -13.32 -16.84
N ARG A 306 9.08 -12.80 -16.85
CA ARG A 306 9.81 -12.40 -15.65
C ARG A 306 9.82 -10.90 -15.35
N LEU A 307 9.36 -10.05 -16.28
CA LEU A 307 9.32 -8.59 -16.13
C LEU A 307 7.90 -8.10 -15.83
N PHE A 308 7.79 -6.98 -15.12
CA PHE A 308 6.48 -6.37 -14.82
C PHE A 308 5.77 -5.80 -16.06
N HIS A 309 4.50 -6.17 -16.23
CA HIS A 309 3.67 -5.71 -17.36
C HIS A 309 2.99 -4.39 -17.02
N SER A 310 3.74 -3.30 -17.14
CA SER A 310 3.19 -1.97 -16.86
C SER A 310 2.08 -1.57 -17.83
N LEU A 311 0.98 -1.05 -17.27
CA LEU A 311 -0.07 -0.34 -18.01
C LEU A 311 0.30 1.13 -18.28
N ARG A 312 1.49 1.56 -17.88
CA ARG A 312 1.98 2.93 -17.96
C ARG A 312 3.26 2.98 -18.81
N PRO A 313 3.70 4.17 -19.26
CA PRO A 313 4.78 4.27 -20.23
C PRO A 313 6.14 3.83 -19.70
N PHE A 314 6.96 3.34 -20.63
CA PHE A 314 8.39 3.12 -20.47
C PHE A 314 9.15 4.27 -21.13
N ALA A 315 10.14 4.83 -20.44
CA ALA A 315 10.96 5.93 -20.93
C ALA A 315 12.44 5.67 -20.74
N ARG A 316 13.24 6.23 -21.64
CA ARG A 316 14.68 6.36 -21.42
C ARG A 316 15.00 7.29 -20.26
N ILE A 317 16.27 7.31 -19.86
CA ILE A 317 16.76 8.20 -18.81
C ILE A 317 16.60 9.67 -19.20
N ASP A 318 16.73 10.02 -20.48
CA ASP A 318 16.53 11.37 -21.02
C ASP A 318 15.05 11.76 -21.22
N GLY A 319 14.11 10.91 -20.77
CA GLY A 319 12.68 11.20 -20.77
C GLY A 319 11.93 10.83 -22.05
N GLN A 320 12.60 10.40 -23.11
CA GLN A 320 11.90 9.97 -24.33
C GLN A 320 11.18 8.64 -24.11
N ILE A 321 9.89 8.62 -24.45
CA ILE A 321 9.02 7.45 -24.31
C ILE A 321 9.39 6.42 -25.38
N ILE A 322 9.64 5.17 -24.98
CA ILE A 322 9.93 4.06 -25.91
C ILE A 322 8.69 3.23 -26.21
N ALA A 323 7.74 3.16 -25.25
CA ALA A 323 6.48 2.43 -25.36
C ALA A 323 5.48 2.99 -24.35
N ASP A 324 4.18 3.01 -24.68
CA ASP A 324 3.14 3.56 -23.78
C ASP A 324 2.73 2.59 -22.66
N ASN A 325 3.02 1.30 -22.84
CA ASN A 325 2.73 0.22 -21.90
C ASN A 325 3.45 -1.06 -22.38
N TRP A 326 3.23 -2.15 -21.66
CA TRP A 326 3.83 -3.45 -21.94
C TRP A 326 3.45 -4.03 -23.32
N THR A 327 2.19 -3.88 -23.71
CA THR A 327 1.70 -4.33 -25.02
C THR A 327 2.45 -3.63 -26.15
N GLU A 328 2.67 -2.32 -26.02
CA GLU A 328 3.44 -1.54 -27.00
C GLU A 328 4.93 -1.90 -26.98
N LEU A 329 5.52 -2.18 -25.80
CA LEU A 329 6.92 -2.62 -25.68
C LEU A 329 7.17 -3.95 -26.40
N THR A 330 6.18 -4.85 -26.37
CA THR A 330 6.21 -6.20 -26.98
C THR A 330 5.47 -6.27 -28.32
N SER A 331 5.11 -5.13 -28.91
CA SER A 331 4.42 -5.05 -30.21
C SER A 331 5.35 -5.32 -31.41
N GLY A 332 6.66 -5.33 -31.16
CA GLY A 332 7.71 -5.34 -32.19
C GLY A 332 8.07 -3.98 -32.76
N LYS A 333 7.48 -2.89 -32.26
CA LYS A 333 7.84 -1.52 -32.64
C LYS A 333 7.91 -0.58 -31.43
N LEU A 334 9.09 0.00 -31.20
CA LEU A 334 9.32 1.07 -30.24
C LEU A 334 9.04 2.44 -30.88
N LYS A 335 8.62 3.39 -30.05
CA LYS A 335 8.52 4.81 -30.43
C LYS A 335 9.88 5.45 -30.63
N ASN A 336 10.83 5.12 -29.74
CA ASN A 336 12.20 5.62 -29.74
C ASN A 336 13.17 4.46 -29.45
N PRO A 337 14.39 4.47 -30.01
CA PRO A 337 15.37 3.42 -29.77
C PRO A 337 15.92 3.49 -28.35
N ILE A 338 16.24 2.35 -27.74
CA ILE A 338 16.86 2.28 -26.41
C ILE A 338 18.37 2.50 -26.55
N ASN A 339 18.79 3.75 -26.68
CA ASN A 339 20.18 4.14 -26.95
C ASN A 339 20.74 5.13 -25.94
N VAL A 340 20.24 5.12 -24.70
CA VAL A 340 20.72 5.98 -23.62
C VAL A 340 21.11 5.11 -22.44
N ASP A 341 22.29 5.36 -21.88
CA ASP A 341 22.80 4.62 -20.74
C ASP A 341 22.28 5.12 -19.39
N GLU A 342 22.64 4.41 -18.31
CA GLU A 342 22.19 4.76 -16.96
C GLU A 342 22.61 6.17 -16.52
N ASN A 343 23.63 6.76 -17.17
CA ASN A 343 24.16 8.09 -16.88
C ASN A 343 23.59 9.15 -17.84
N GLY A 344 22.62 8.80 -18.69
CA GLY A 344 22.02 9.71 -19.67
C GLY A 344 22.87 9.92 -20.94
N ARG A 345 23.92 9.12 -21.17
CA ARG A 345 24.79 9.26 -22.35
C ARG A 345 24.26 8.42 -23.50
N THR A 346 24.32 8.97 -24.72
CA THR A 346 23.90 8.25 -25.92
C THR A 346 24.89 7.14 -26.28
N VAL A 347 24.35 5.96 -26.59
CA VAL A 347 25.07 4.75 -27.00
C VAL A 347 24.54 4.32 -28.36
N GLU A 348 25.13 4.83 -29.43
CA GLU A 348 24.69 4.54 -30.78
C GLU A 348 25.28 3.23 -31.34
N ARG A 349 24.47 2.52 -32.13
CA ARG A 349 24.88 1.34 -32.94
C ARG A 349 25.55 0.22 -32.13
N ALA A 350 25.26 0.12 -30.84
CA ALA A 350 25.78 -0.93 -29.99
C ALA A 350 24.90 -2.18 -30.08
N LYS A 351 25.53 -3.35 -30.02
CA LYS A 351 24.85 -4.63 -29.87
C LYS A 351 24.49 -4.88 -28.41
N VAL A 352 23.37 -5.55 -28.19
CA VAL A 352 22.83 -5.78 -26.85
C VAL A 352 22.43 -7.25 -26.71
N TRP A 353 22.88 -7.95 -25.69
CA TRP A 353 22.46 -9.32 -25.41
C TRP A 353 20.96 -9.35 -25.07
N THR A 354 20.22 -10.28 -25.68
CA THR A 354 18.78 -10.41 -25.44
C THR A 354 18.32 -11.86 -25.33
N GLY A 355 18.70 -12.75 -26.26
CA GLY A 355 18.09 -14.08 -26.35
C GLY A 355 16.57 -14.04 -26.53
N THR A 356 16.01 -12.89 -26.97
CA THR A 356 14.58 -12.57 -26.84
C THR A 356 14.05 -12.00 -28.15
N ASN A 357 12.92 -12.51 -28.62
CA ASN A 357 12.25 -12.01 -29.82
C ASN A 357 11.43 -10.73 -29.55
N ALA A 358 10.91 -10.12 -30.61
CA ALA A 358 10.16 -8.86 -30.55
C ALA A 358 8.89 -8.90 -29.68
N ALA A 359 8.30 -10.09 -29.50
CA ALA A 359 7.13 -10.32 -28.64
C ALA A 359 7.51 -10.59 -27.17
N GLY A 360 8.80 -10.56 -26.84
CA GLY A 360 9.35 -10.79 -25.50
C GLY A 360 9.52 -12.26 -25.12
N TYR A 361 9.20 -13.19 -26.02
CA TYR A 361 9.45 -14.62 -25.80
C TYR A 361 10.92 -14.94 -26.05
N ASN A 362 11.40 -16.02 -25.44
CA ASN A 362 12.71 -16.55 -25.76
C ASN A 362 12.87 -16.80 -27.28
N HIS A 363 14.04 -16.46 -27.79
CA HIS A 363 14.37 -16.67 -29.19
C HIS A 363 14.41 -18.17 -29.49
N ASN A 364 13.68 -18.59 -30.54
CA ASN A 364 13.35 -19.98 -30.92
C ASN A 364 12.48 -20.75 -29.91
N ARG A 365 11.15 -20.70 -30.11
CA ARG A 365 10.30 -21.84 -29.76
C ARG A 365 10.74 -23.01 -30.66
N PRO A 366 11.07 -24.20 -30.13
CA PRO A 366 11.43 -25.32 -30.97
C PRO A 366 10.22 -25.70 -31.82
N THR A 367 10.28 -25.49 -33.13
CA THR A 367 9.63 -26.44 -34.03
C THR A 367 10.31 -27.80 -33.80
N PRO A 368 9.58 -28.92 -33.74
CA PRO A 368 10.14 -30.25 -33.44
C PRO A 368 11.33 -30.68 -34.32
N ALA A 369 11.56 -30.00 -35.44
CA ALA A 369 12.55 -30.36 -36.45
C ALA A 369 13.99 -29.87 -36.18
N THR A 370 14.27 -28.93 -35.25
CA THR A 370 15.65 -28.46 -35.06
C THR A 370 16.00 -28.26 -33.59
N ARG A 371 16.76 -29.22 -33.03
CA ARG A 371 17.57 -29.09 -31.80
C ARG A 371 18.74 -28.11 -32.01
N LYS A 372 18.48 -26.93 -32.57
CA LYS A 372 19.48 -25.87 -32.66
C LYS A 372 19.61 -25.29 -31.26
N SER A 373 20.81 -25.35 -30.68
CA SER A 373 21.12 -24.79 -29.37
C SER A 373 20.49 -23.40 -29.26
N LEU A 374 19.71 -23.16 -28.21
CA LEU A 374 19.12 -21.84 -28.00
C LEU A 374 20.25 -20.82 -27.97
N GLU A 375 20.13 -19.83 -28.84
CA GLU A 375 21.15 -18.79 -29.04
C GLU A 375 21.02 -17.80 -27.87
N ASN A 376 21.37 -18.24 -26.67
CA ASN A 376 21.30 -17.49 -25.42
C ASN A 376 22.48 -17.82 -24.47
N CYS A 377 23.63 -18.21 -25.04
CA CYS A 377 24.83 -18.51 -24.26
C CYS A 377 24.65 -19.60 -23.21
N GLN A 378 23.89 -20.66 -23.55
CA GLN A 378 23.47 -21.72 -22.62
C GLN A 378 22.88 -21.14 -21.33
N ASN A 379 21.86 -20.30 -21.48
CA ASN A 379 21.24 -19.57 -20.36
C ASN A 379 22.19 -18.60 -19.66
N TRP A 380 23.08 -17.99 -20.44
CA TRP A 380 24.02 -16.98 -19.99
C TRP A 380 25.06 -17.46 -18.98
N THR A 381 25.53 -18.71 -19.14
CA THR A 381 26.48 -19.38 -18.23
C THR A 381 27.79 -19.79 -18.91
N THR A 382 27.98 -19.45 -20.19
CA THR A 382 29.20 -19.79 -20.93
C THR A 382 29.55 -18.78 -22.01
N GLN A 383 30.85 -18.71 -22.32
CA GLN A 383 31.39 -17.93 -23.43
C GLN A 383 31.56 -18.77 -24.71
N ASP A 384 31.50 -20.09 -24.59
CA ASP A 384 31.77 -21.07 -25.67
C ASP A 384 30.50 -21.45 -26.46
N ALA A 385 29.60 -20.47 -26.63
CA ALA A 385 28.33 -20.64 -27.30
C ALA A 385 28.00 -19.41 -28.17
N LYS A 386 26.77 -19.38 -28.69
CA LYS A 386 26.22 -18.22 -29.39
C LYS A 386 25.00 -17.64 -28.65
N GLY A 387 24.84 -16.33 -28.77
CA GLY A 387 23.75 -15.56 -28.18
C GLY A 387 23.10 -14.63 -29.21
N VAL A 388 21.78 -14.51 -29.16
CA VAL A 388 21.04 -13.50 -29.91
C VAL A 388 21.27 -12.14 -29.28
N VAL A 389 21.44 -11.16 -30.17
CA VAL A 389 21.62 -9.77 -29.82
C VAL A 389 20.57 -8.92 -30.52
N GLY A 390 20.18 -7.83 -29.86
CA GLY A 390 19.52 -6.68 -30.44
C GLY A 390 20.50 -5.56 -30.76
N SER A 391 19.98 -4.38 -31.09
CA SER A 391 20.77 -3.19 -31.39
C SER A 391 20.11 -1.92 -30.86
N THR A 392 20.93 -1.04 -30.30
CA THR A 392 20.49 0.27 -29.80
C THR A 392 20.06 1.23 -30.92
N PHE A 393 20.27 0.89 -32.20
CA PHE A 393 19.95 1.79 -33.32
C PHE A 393 18.52 1.61 -33.85
N TYR A 394 17.94 0.42 -33.73
CA TYR A 394 16.65 0.11 -34.36
C TYR A 394 15.48 0.32 -33.40
N THR A 395 14.32 0.62 -33.99
CA THR A 395 13.03 0.69 -33.28
C THR A 395 12.06 -0.42 -33.66
N LYS A 396 12.29 -1.12 -34.78
CA LYS A 396 11.55 -2.33 -35.15
C LYS A 396 12.18 -3.55 -34.48
N GLU A 397 11.66 -4.74 -34.72
CA GLU A 397 12.03 -6.05 -34.14
C GLU A 397 13.53 -6.27 -33.85
N TRP A 398 14.41 -5.73 -34.71
CA TRP A 398 15.87 -5.75 -34.59
C TRP A 398 16.45 -5.02 -33.36
N TRP A 399 15.63 -4.23 -32.65
CA TRP A 399 16.04 -3.65 -31.38
C TRP A 399 16.37 -4.73 -30.35
N THR A 400 15.66 -5.87 -30.41
CA THR A 400 15.88 -7.05 -29.55
C THR A 400 16.42 -8.26 -30.31
N ASP A 401 16.09 -8.45 -31.58
CA ASP A 401 16.47 -9.66 -32.31
C ASP A 401 17.01 -9.33 -33.71
N LEU A 402 18.34 -9.22 -33.83
CA LEU A 402 19.02 -8.99 -35.10
C LEU A 402 19.07 -10.22 -36.01
N THR A 403 18.66 -11.41 -35.54
CA THR A 403 18.75 -12.61 -36.38
C THR A 403 17.89 -12.53 -37.64
N GLN A 404 16.80 -11.76 -37.55
CA GLN A 404 15.87 -11.49 -38.65
C GLN A 404 16.38 -10.44 -39.65
N ALA A 405 17.51 -9.80 -39.37
CA ALA A 405 18.15 -8.79 -40.23
C ALA A 405 19.32 -9.36 -41.05
N ASN A 406 19.35 -10.68 -41.29
CA ASN A 406 20.48 -11.41 -41.88
C ASN A 406 21.78 -11.38 -41.04
N PHE A 407 21.72 -11.00 -39.77
CA PHE A 407 22.85 -11.16 -38.85
C PHE A 407 22.72 -12.51 -38.13
N GLY A 408 23.80 -13.25 -37.95
CA GLY A 408 23.77 -14.45 -37.11
C GLY A 408 23.84 -14.13 -35.62
N ALA A 409 23.54 -15.11 -34.77
CA ALA A 409 23.89 -15.02 -33.35
C ALA A 409 25.40 -14.81 -33.15
N MET A 410 25.73 -14.06 -32.11
CA MET A 410 27.09 -13.63 -31.79
C MET A 410 27.78 -14.63 -30.86
N SER A 411 29.10 -14.77 -30.97
CA SER A 411 29.88 -15.55 -29.98
C SER A 411 29.74 -14.93 -28.59
N CYS A 412 29.49 -15.76 -27.58
CA CYS A 412 29.28 -15.31 -26.20
C CYS A 412 30.56 -14.78 -25.53
N SER A 413 31.74 -15.02 -26.12
CA SER A 413 32.98 -14.33 -25.73
C SER A 413 33.00 -12.85 -26.12
N ALA A 414 32.18 -12.42 -27.08
CA ALA A 414 32.09 -11.03 -27.52
C ALA A 414 31.53 -10.13 -26.41
N LYS A 415 32.00 -8.87 -26.35
CA LYS A 415 31.50 -7.89 -25.38
C LYS A 415 30.34 -7.09 -25.98
N ASN A 416 29.11 -7.35 -25.52
CA ASN A 416 27.89 -6.60 -25.88
C ASN A 416 27.20 -6.04 -24.63
N ARG A 417 26.26 -5.13 -24.79
CA ARG A 417 25.58 -4.44 -23.67
C ARG A 417 24.36 -5.20 -23.19
N LEU A 418 23.71 -4.72 -22.13
CA LEU A 418 22.40 -5.21 -21.66
C LEU A 418 21.36 -4.09 -21.74
N TYR A 419 20.10 -4.42 -22.04
CA TYR A 419 18.99 -3.53 -21.72
C TYR A 419 18.54 -3.81 -20.30
N CYS A 420 18.37 -2.76 -19.51
CA CYS A 420 17.90 -2.81 -18.14
C CYS A 420 16.57 -2.09 -18.05
N ILE A 421 15.54 -2.79 -17.56
CA ILE A 421 14.18 -2.28 -17.45
C ILE A 421 13.82 -2.25 -15.96
N GLN A 422 13.28 -1.11 -15.53
CA GLN A 422 12.81 -0.94 -14.17
C GLN A 422 11.66 -1.91 -13.89
N ASP A 423 11.78 -2.68 -12.80
CA ASP A 423 10.80 -3.65 -12.34
C ASP A 423 10.29 -3.25 -10.94
N ILE A 424 8.97 -3.09 -10.82
CA ILE A 424 8.31 -2.70 -9.57
C ILE A 424 7.73 -3.89 -8.80
N ASN A 425 7.87 -5.12 -9.30
CA ASN A 425 7.36 -6.31 -8.61
C ASN A 425 7.97 -6.52 -7.22
N ASN A 426 9.19 -6.01 -6.98
CA ASN A 426 9.89 -6.06 -5.70
C ASN A 426 9.68 -4.80 -4.82
N ILE A 427 8.80 -3.88 -5.23
CA ILE A 427 8.31 -2.79 -4.37
C ILE A 427 7.11 -3.34 -3.59
N LYS A 428 7.05 -3.08 -2.27
CA LYS A 428 6.08 -3.70 -1.35
C LYS A 428 4.63 -3.70 -1.92
N PRO A 429 3.82 -4.74 -1.63
CA PRO A 429 2.52 -5.00 -2.27
C PRO A 429 1.46 -3.89 -2.20
N ASP A 430 1.62 -2.89 -1.32
CA ASP A 430 0.61 -1.86 -1.04
C ASP A 430 0.45 -0.79 -2.16
N PHE A 431 1.18 -0.96 -3.27
CA PHE A 431 1.24 -0.01 -4.38
C PHE A 431 0.82 -0.57 -5.74
N ARG A 432 0.35 -1.82 -5.81
CA ARG A 432 -0.03 -2.43 -7.09
C ARG A 432 -1.35 -1.90 -7.66
N GLU A 433 -2.18 -1.20 -6.88
CA GLU A 433 -3.50 -0.72 -7.29
C GLU A 433 -3.87 0.68 -6.73
N ARG A 434 -2.98 1.68 -6.83
CA ARG A 434 -3.38 3.09 -6.64
C ARG A 434 -3.12 3.93 -7.88
#